data_AF-A0A430EL00-F1
#
_entry.id   AF-A0A430EL00-F1
#
_cell.length_a   1.000
_cell.length_b   1.000
_cell.length_c   1.000
_cell.angle_alpha   90.00
_cell.angle_beta   90.00
_cell.angle_gamma   90.00
#
_symmetry.space_group_name_H-M   'P 1'
#
loop_
_entity.id
_entity.type
_entity.pdbx_description
1 polymer ?
#
loop_
_entity_poly.entity_id
_entity_poly.type
_entity_poly.pdbx_seq_one_letter_code
_entity_poly.pdbx_strand_id
1 'polypeptide(L)'
;MMQGKIFIVALAMLAIGFGAGFVLRPIIMPPATSAMAVSPAPVIAEPGAARGMQYFTANLDEARRVVAGCRDGSVRGDECANAQQAVTEAEGRDRFKKFMGH
;
A
#
# COMPACT_ATOMS: atom_id res chain seq x y z
N MET A 1 31.65 -9.11 -25.61
CA MET A 1 32.11 -8.61 -24.29
C MET A 1 31.56 -7.23 -23.91
N MET A 2 31.18 -6.35 -24.85
CA MET A 2 30.69 -4.99 -24.54
C MET A 2 29.26 -4.95 -23.94
N GLN A 3 28.38 -5.84 -24.41
CA GLN A 3 26.95 -5.80 -24.10
C GLN A 3 26.64 -6.17 -22.64
N GLY A 4 27.30 -7.20 -22.09
CA GLY A 4 27.15 -7.56 -20.68
C GLY A 4 27.61 -6.46 -19.71
N LYS A 5 28.69 -5.74 -20.05
CA LYS A 5 29.15 -4.58 -19.27
C LYS A 5 28.13 -3.44 -19.28
N ILE A 6 27.50 -3.17 -20.42
CA ILE A 6 26.47 -2.12 -20.53
C ILE A 6 25.25 -2.48 -19.67
N PHE A 7 24.80 -3.74 -19.70
CA PHE A 7 23.69 -4.19 -18.85
C PHE A 7 24.00 -4.08 -17.35
N ILE A 8 25.22 -4.43 -16.93
CA ILE A 8 25.62 -4.32 -15.52
C ILE A 8 25.67 -2.85 -15.08
N VAL A 9 26.19 -1.95 -15.92
CA VAL A 9 26.23 -0.51 -15.62
C VAL A 9 24.81 0.08 -15.54
N ALA A 10 23.92 -0.31 -16.45
CA ALA A 10 22.53 0.14 -16.43
C ALA A 10 21.79 -0.32 -15.16
N LEU A 11 21.98 -1.57 -14.75
CA LEU A 11 21.40 -2.11 -13.51
C LEU A 11 21.95 -1.41 -12.26
N ALA A 12 23.25 -1.13 -12.22
CA ALA A 12 23.87 -0.41 -11.12
C ALA A 12 23.30 1.01 -10.99
N MET A 13 23.17 1.74 -12.10
CA MET A 13 22.57 3.08 -12.10
C MET A 13 21.10 3.07 -11.66
N LEU A 14 20.32 2.07 -12.10
CA LEU A 14 18.92 1.92 -11.70
C LEU A 14 18.77 1.67 -10.20
N ALA A 15 19.58 0.77 -9.63
CA ALA A 15 19.55 0.46 -8.21
C ALA A 15 19.93 1.68 -7.34
N ILE A 16 20.95 2.44 -7.78
CA ILE A 16 21.37 3.66 -7.07
C ILE A 16 20.28 4.74 -7.14
N GLY A 17 19.69 4.98 -8.32
CA GLY A 17 18.61 5.95 -8.49
C GLY A 17 17.36 5.59 -7.70
N PHE A 18 16.97 4.31 -7.70
CA PHE A 18 15.81 3.83 -6.94
C PHE A 18 16.05 3.89 -5.43
N GLY A 19 17.24 3.49 -4.97
CA GLY A 19 17.64 3.57 -3.55
C GLY A 19 17.66 5.01 -3.04
N ALA A 20 18.27 5.93 -3.80
CA ALA A 20 18.30 7.35 -3.44
C ALA A 20 16.89 7.98 -3.40
N GLY A 21 16.04 7.66 -4.39
CA GLY A 21 14.66 8.13 -4.42
C GLY A 21 13.80 7.58 -3.28
N PHE A 22 14.01 6.32 -2.87
CA PHE A 22 13.32 5.71 -1.74
C PHE A 22 13.75 6.30 -0.39
N VAL A 23 15.06 6.61 -0.23
CA VAL A 23 15.59 7.27 0.97
C VAL A 23 15.18 8.75 1.05
N LEU A 24 14.94 9.43 -0.08
CA LEU A 24 14.41 10.81 -0.10
C LEU A 24 12.88 10.90 0.01
N ARG A 25 12.14 9.82 -0.23
CA ARG A 25 10.67 9.79 -0.04
C ARG A 25 10.12 10.01 1.39
N PRO A 26 10.84 9.80 2.51
CA PRO A 26 10.26 9.98 3.86
C PRO A 26 9.92 11.43 4.21
N ILE A 27 10.25 12.43 3.38
CA ILE A 27 10.07 13.86 3.67
C ILE A 27 8.75 14.41 3.06
N ILE A 28 7.98 13.61 2.33
CA ILE A 28 6.63 14.00 1.82
C ILE A 28 5.54 13.17 2.53
N MET A 29 5.67 12.99 3.83
CA MET A 29 4.59 12.49 4.68
C MET A 29 4.24 13.61 5.65
N PRO A 30 2.97 14.06 5.73
CA PRO A 30 2.59 15.01 6.77
C PRO A 30 2.96 14.40 8.12
N PRO A 31 3.55 15.17 9.05
CA PRO A 31 3.85 14.64 10.37
C PRO A 31 2.52 14.13 10.95
N ALA A 32 2.43 12.83 11.20
CA ALA A 32 1.40 12.29 12.04
C ALA A 32 1.54 13.05 13.37
N THR A 33 0.60 13.95 13.62
CA THR A 33 0.46 14.63 14.90
C THR A 33 0.48 13.56 15.96
N SER A 34 1.55 13.56 16.73
CA SER A 34 1.74 12.80 17.95
C SER A 34 0.62 13.18 18.91
N ALA A 35 -0.50 12.46 18.83
CA ALA A 35 -1.50 12.46 19.87
C ALA A 35 -0.92 11.69 21.06
N MET A 36 -0.39 12.45 22.02
CA MET A 36 -0.18 11.97 23.38
C MET A 36 -1.49 11.32 23.85
N ALA A 37 -1.48 10.01 24.02
CA ALA A 37 -2.62 9.26 24.52
C ALA A 37 -2.84 9.57 26.01
N VAL A 38 -3.61 10.61 26.29
CA VAL A 38 -4.30 10.77 27.58
C VAL A 38 -5.62 10.01 27.48
N SER A 39 -5.67 8.84 28.13
CA SER A 39 -6.84 8.05 28.57
C SER A 39 -7.99 7.71 27.58
N PRO A 40 -8.64 6.54 27.72
CA PRO A 40 -9.60 6.05 26.73
C PRO A 40 -10.96 6.71 26.92
N ALA A 41 -11.26 7.73 26.13
CA ALA A 41 -12.64 8.05 25.79
C ALA A 41 -13.12 7.03 24.73
N PRO A 42 -14.39 6.57 24.76
CA PRO A 42 -14.89 5.67 23.73
C PRO A 42 -14.86 6.43 22.41
N VAL A 43 -13.97 6.03 21.51
CA VAL A 43 -13.93 6.53 20.14
C VAL A 43 -15.21 6.09 19.44
N ILE A 44 -16.18 7.00 19.38
CA ILE A 44 -17.23 6.93 18.38
C ILE A 44 -16.48 7.04 17.05
N ALA A 45 -16.45 5.95 16.28
CA ALA A 45 -15.78 5.93 14.99
C ALA A 45 -16.31 7.09 14.13
N GLU A 46 -15.45 8.08 13.87
CA GLU A 46 -15.79 9.13 12.91
C GLU A 46 -16.10 8.48 11.57
N PRO A 47 -17.17 8.89 10.86
CA PRO A 47 -17.51 8.35 9.54
C PRO A 47 -16.47 8.65 8.45
N GLY A 48 -15.36 9.33 8.80
CA GLY A 48 -14.19 9.56 7.96
C GLY A 48 -12.89 8.93 8.47
N ALA A 49 -12.92 8.14 9.56
CA ALA A 49 -11.74 7.40 9.98
C ALA A 49 -11.42 6.33 8.93
N ALA A 50 -10.23 6.40 8.35
CA ALA A 50 -9.79 5.50 7.29
C ALA A 50 -10.11 4.05 7.66
N ARG A 51 -10.97 3.41 6.86
CA ARG A 51 -11.42 2.06 7.18
C ARG A 51 -10.22 1.13 7.23
N GLY A 52 -10.12 0.38 8.34
CA GLY A 52 -9.02 -0.54 8.56
C GLY A 52 -9.02 -1.69 7.55
N MET A 53 -7.85 -2.29 7.33
CA MET A 53 -7.68 -3.43 6.43
C MET A 53 -8.68 -4.57 6.71
N GLN A 54 -8.99 -4.83 8.00
CA GLN A 54 -9.94 -5.87 8.40
C GLN A 54 -11.34 -5.69 7.80
N TYR A 55 -11.79 -4.45 7.61
CA TYR A 55 -13.06 -4.13 6.98
C TYR A 55 -13.05 -4.53 5.50
N PHE A 56 -11.95 -4.25 4.80
CA PHE A 56 -11.78 -4.55 3.39
C PHE A 56 -11.57 -6.04 3.12
N THR A 57 -10.95 -6.77 4.05
CA THR A 57 -10.84 -8.23 3.98
C THR A 57 -12.20 -8.92 4.07
N ALA A 58 -13.12 -8.36 4.86
CA ALA A 58 -14.51 -8.80 4.89
C ALA A 58 -15.33 -8.32 3.68
N ASN A 59 -14.97 -7.17 3.09
CA ASN A 59 -15.68 -6.51 1.99
C ASN A 59 -14.77 -6.33 0.75
N LEU A 60 -14.36 -7.44 0.13
CA LEU A 60 -13.39 -7.42 -0.98
C LEU A 60 -13.90 -6.68 -2.24
N ASP A 61 -15.19 -6.78 -2.56
CA ASP A 61 -15.75 -6.09 -3.73
C ASP A 61 -15.73 -4.57 -3.54
N GLU A 62 -15.89 -4.12 -2.30
CA GLU A 62 -15.74 -2.71 -1.97
C GLU A 62 -14.28 -2.27 -1.95
N ALA A 63 -13.38 -3.11 -1.46
CA ALA A 63 -11.94 -2.86 -1.55
C ALA A 63 -11.49 -2.62 -3.00
N ARG A 64 -11.98 -3.42 -3.95
CA ARG A 64 -11.70 -3.23 -5.39
C ARG A 64 -12.20 -1.88 -5.91
N ARG A 65 -13.40 -1.45 -5.52
CA ARG A 65 -13.95 -0.13 -5.91
C ARG A 65 -13.10 1.01 -5.34
N VAL A 66 -12.69 0.90 -4.09
CA VAL A 66 -11.81 1.89 -3.45
C VAL A 66 -10.45 1.95 -4.14
N VAL A 67 -9.83 0.80 -4.45
CA VAL A 67 -8.57 0.74 -5.21
C VAL A 67 -8.71 1.38 -6.59
N ALA A 68 -9.84 1.21 -7.27
CA ALA A 68 -10.10 1.93 -8.53
C ALA A 68 -10.15 3.44 -8.30
N GLY A 69 -10.89 3.91 -7.29
CA GLY A 69 -10.93 5.32 -6.90
C GLY A 69 -9.56 5.89 -6.49
N CYS A 70 -8.68 5.07 -5.92
CA CYS A 70 -7.30 5.42 -5.59
C CYS A 70 -6.43 5.63 -6.84
N ARG A 71 -6.66 4.85 -7.90
CA ARG A 71 -5.95 5.02 -9.19
C ARG A 71 -6.37 6.31 -9.89
N ASP A 72 -7.64 6.68 -9.77
CA ASP A 72 -8.19 7.91 -10.33
C ASP A 72 -7.88 9.15 -9.47
N GLY A 73 -7.23 8.96 -8.32
CA GLY A 73 -6.83 10.02 -7.40
C GLY A 73 -7.97 10.59 -6.54
N SER A 74 -9.17 10.00 -6.62
CA SER A 74 -10.37 10.40 -5.88
C SER A 74 -10.36 10.00 -4.41
N VAL A 75 -9.62 8.93 -4.07
CA VAL A 75 -9.38 8.47 -2.70
C VAL A 75 -7.87 8.49 -2.47
N ARG A 76 -7.41 9.01 -1.32
CA ARG A 76 -5.98 9.09 -0.97
C ARG A 76 -5.79 8.82 0.52
N GLY A 77 -4.58 8.39 0.89
CA GLY A 77 -4.22 8.11 2.28
C GLY A 77 -4.35 6.64 2.65
N ASP A 78 -4.49 6.37 3.94
CA ASP A 78 -4.39 5.02 4.51
C ASP A 78 -5.50 4.07 4.02
N GLU A 79 -6.65 4.59 3.59
CA GLU A 79 -7.71 3.78 2.98
C GLU A 79 -7.26 3.07 1.70
N CYS A 80 -6.45 3.75 0.87
CA CYS A 80 -5.92 3.16 -0.36
C CYS A 80 -4.92 2.04 -0.05
N ALA A 81 -4.05 2.26 0.94
CA ALA A 81 -3.09 1.25 1.36
C ALA A 81 -3.80 0.01 1.94
N ASN A 82 -4.77 0.25 2.84
CA ASN A 82 -5.54 -0.81 3.49
C ASN A 82 -6.38 -1.62 2.49
N ALA A 83 -7.06 -0.95 1.54
CA ALA A 83 -7.86 -1.62 0.51
C ALA A 83 -6.98 -2.40 -0.49
N GLN A 84 -5.86 -1.82 -0.93
CA GLN A 84 -4.91 -2.46 -1.84
C GLN A 84 -4.30 -3.73 -1.22
N GLN A 85 -3.92 -3.66 0.05
CA GLN A 85 -3.37 -4.79 0.78
C GLN A 85 -4.38 -5.94 0.90
N ALA A 86 -5.63 -5.64 1.27
CA ALA A 86 -6.69 -6.64 1.37
C ALA A 86 -6.99 -7.33 0.02
N VAL A 87 -7.03 -6.57 -1.08
CA VAL A 87 -7.24 -7.15 -2.43
C VAL A 87 -6.06 -8.04 -2.82
N THR A 88 -4.83 -7.57 -2.59
CA THR A 88 -3.61 -8.32 -2.96
C THR A 88 -3.50 -9.62 -2.18
N GLU A 89 -3.83 -9.61 -0.89
CA GLU A 89 -3.83 -10.82 -0.06
C GLU A 89 -4.90 -11.82 -0.51
N ALA A 90 -6.12 -11.34 -0.81
CA ALA A 90 -7.18 -12.19 -1.31
C ALA A 90 -6.83 -12.83 -2.66
N GLU A 91 -6.34 -12.04 -3.62
CA GLU A 91 -5.90 -12.53 -4.93
C GLU A 91 -4.70 -13.48 -4.82
N GLY A 92 -3.74 -13.16 -3.94
CA GLY A 92 -2.60 -14.02 -3.65
C GLY A 92 -3.04 -15.37 -3.09
N ARG A 93 -4.00 -15.38 -2.16
CA ARG A 93 -4.57 -16.60 -1.58
C ARG A 93 -5.36 -17.41 -2.60
N ASP A 94 -6.14 -16.76 -3.46
CA ASP A 94 -6.90 -17.44 -4.50
C ASP A 94 -5.98 -18.04 -5.58
N ARG A 95 -4.94 -17.32 -5.99
CA ARG A 95 -3.91 -17.84 -6.89
C ARG A 95 -3.12 -18.98 -6.25
N PHE A 96 -2.81 -18.87 -4.96
CA PHE A 96 -2.13 -19.91 -4.22
C PHE A 96 -2.98 -21.19 -4.14
N LYS A 97 -4.28 -21.07 -3.82
CA LYS A 97 -5.22 -22.22 -3.85
C LYS A 97 -5.28 -22.86 -5.24
N LYS A 98 -5.41 -22.03 -6.29
CA LYS A 98 -5.41 -22.51 -7.68
C LYS A 98 -4.11 -23.22 -8.06
N PHE A 99 -2.97 -22.78 -7.52
CA PHE A 99 -1.67 -23.43 -7.71
C PHE A 99 -1.55 -24.74 -6.91
N MET A 100 -2.09 -24.78 -5.69
CA MET A 100 -2.12 -25.97 -4.82
C MET A 100 -3.16 -27.02 -5.21
N GLY A 101 -4.05 -26.73 -6.18
CA GLY A 101 -4.94 -27.73 -6.78
C GLY A 101 -6.04 -28.28 -5.87
N HIS A 102 -6.46 -27.51 -4.85
CA HIS A 102 -7.58 -27.84 -3.97
C HIS A 102 -8.71 -26.80 -4.06
#